data_AF-A0A929A5N1-F1
#
_entry.id   AF-A0A929A5N1-F1
#
_cell.length_a   1.000
_cell.length_b   1.000
_cell.length_c   1.000
_cell.angle_alpha   90.00
_cell.angle_beta   90.00
_cell.angle_gamma   90.00
#
_symmetry.space_group_name_H-M   'P 1'
#
loop_
_entity.id
_entity.type
_entity.pdbx_description
1 polymer ?
#
loop_
_entity_poly.entity_id
_entity_poly.type
_entity_poly.pdbx_seq_one_letter_code
_entity_poly.pdbx_strand_id
1 'polypeptide(L)'
;MTLQLTIPDPVTDVLRLPPKQMEQELLKELAIALYEREMLPFSKAAELAQLEAEEFSKLVGERGISRRCTLLEKNGQRVYSCSE
;
A
#
# COMPACT_ATOMS: atom_id res chain seq x y z
N MET A 1 -3.34 19.98 1.19
CA MET A 1 -2.03 20.19 1.85
C MET A 1 -1.06 19.16 1.28
N THR A 2 0.19 19.53 1.07
CA THR A 2 1.25 18.63 0.59
C THR A 2 2.26 18.39 1.70
N LEU A 3 2.72 17.15 1.83
CA LEU A 3 3.77 16.73 2.76
C LEU A 3 4.99 16.29 1.93
N GLN A 4 6.18 16.75 2.30
CA GLN A 4 7.43 16.32 1.67
C GLN A 4 8.26 15.49 2.66
N LEU A 5 8.66 14.29 2.24
CA LEU A 5 9.60 13.44 2.96
C LEU A 5 10.94 13.52 2.23
N THR A 6 12.01 13.82 2.97
CA THR A 6 13.38 13.85 2.43
C THR A 6 14.16 12.69 3.03
N ILE A 7 14.73 11.86 2.17
CA ILE A 7 15.62 10.78 2.58
C ILE A 7 17.06 11.30 2.46
N PRO A 8 17.89 11.22 3.52
CA PRO A 8 19.28 11.66 3.46
C PRO A 8 20.12 10.86 2.45
N ASP A 9 21.06 11.53 1.78
CA ASP A 9 21.95 10.91 0.77
C ASP A 9 22.66 9.63 1.27
N PRO A 10 23.19 9.57 2.51
CA PRO A 10 23.84 8.36 3.01
C PRO A 10 22.91 7.15 3.08
N VAL A 11 21.59 7.37 3.18
CA VAL A 11 20.58 6.31 3.16
C VAL A 11 20.29 5.90 1.72
N THR A 12 20.14 6.86 0.79
CA THR A 12 19.88 6.54 -0.63
C THR A 12 21.05 5.82 -1.29
N ASP A 13 22.28 6.13 -0.89
CA ASP A 13 23.51 5.52 -1.45
C ASP A 13 23.62 4.01 -1.12
N VAL A 14 23.02 3.56 -0.02
CA VAL A 14 23.05 2.16 0.40
C VAL A 14 21.78 1.39 0.03
N LEU A 15 20.74 2.07 -0.45
CA LEU A 15 19.53 1.42 -0.93
C LEU A 15 19.86 0.58 -2.17
N ARG A 16 19.52 -0.71 -2.11
CA ARG A 16 19.68 -1.65 -3.23
C ARG A 16 18.54 -1.53 -4.23
N LEU A 17 18.28 -0.32 -4.71
CA LEU A 17 17.23 -0.02 -5.67
C LEU A 17 17.82 0.68 -6.90
N PRO A 18 17.33 0.38 -8.10
CA PRO A 18 17.76 1.11 -9.29
C PRO A 18 17.33 2.58 -9.19
N PRO A 19 18.24 3.55 -9.42
CA PRO A 19 17.97 4.97 -9.17
C PRO A 19 16.82 5.51 -10.02
N LYS A 20 16.59 4.94 -11.21
CA LYS A 20 15.49 5.33 -12.10
C LYS A 20 14.10 4.97 -11.56
N GLN A 21 13.99 4.05 -10.61
CA GLN A 21 12.72 3.57 -10.05
C GLN A 21 12.67 3.71 -8.52
N MET A 22 13.72 4.26 -7.90
CA MET A 22 13.84 4.33 -6.45
C MET A 22 12.65 5.02 -5.79
N GLU A 23 12.22 6.17 -6.31
CA GLU A 23 11.05 6.89 -5.81
C GLU A 23 9.78 6.03 -5.89
N GLN A 24 9.54 5.37 -7.02
CA GLN A 24 8.37 4.53 -7.22
C GLN A 24 8.37 3.31 -6.28
N GLU A 25 9.51 2.64 -6.11
CA GLU A 25 9.65 1.51 -5.18
C GLU A 25 9.44 1.96 -3.74
N LEU A 26 9.99 3.12 -3.34
CA LEU A 26 9.79 3.66 -1.99
C LEU A 26 8.33 4.06 -1.74
N LEU A 27 7.64 4.64 -2.73
CA LEU A 27 6.22 4.95 -2.64
C LEU A 27 5.38 3.68 -2.52
N LYS A 28 5.71 2.62 -3.25
CA LYS A 28 5.08 1.29 -3.11
C LYS A 28 5.27 0.73 -1.71
N GLU A 29 6.49 0.72 -1.18
CA GLU A 29 6.77 0.22 0.18
C GLU A 29 6.05 1.06 1.25
N LEU A 30 6.00 2.39 1.08
CA LEU A 30 5.28 3.28 1.98
C LEU A 30 3.77 3.01 1.94
N ALA A 31 3.18 2.87 0.76
CA ALA A 31 1.77 2.56 0.59
C ALA A 31 1.38 1.23 1.24
N ILE A 32 2.21 0.20 1.04
CA ILE A 32 2.04 -1.11 1.66
C ILE A 32 2.06 -0.99 3.19
N ALA A 33 3.10 -0.35 3.75
CA ALA A 33 3.26 -0.23 5.19
C ALA A 33 2.12 0.58 5.84
N LEU A 34 1.62 1.62 5.16
CA LEU A 34 0.49 2.41 5.65
C LEU A 34 -0.83 1.63 5.58
N TYR A 35 -1.02 0.82 4.53
CA TYR A 35 -2.18 -0.05 4.39
C TYR A 35 -2.19 -1.17 5.45
N GLU A 36 -1.07 -1.87 5.62
CA GLU A 36 -0.92 -2.96 6.60
C GLU A 36 -1.19 -2.48 8.03
N ARG A 37 -0.79 -1.24 8.35
CA ARG A 37 -0.99 -0.63 9.67
C ARG A 37 -2.36 0.03 9.86
N GLU A 38 -3.27 -0.15 8.89
CA GLU A 38 -4.62 0.43 8.90
C GLU A 38 -4.64 1.98 8.96
N MET A 39 -3.53 2.62 8.55
CA MET A 39 -3.38 4.08 8.54
C MET A 39 -3.88 4.69 7.23
N LEU A 40 -3.98 3.90 6.17
CA LEU A 40 -4.39 4.33 4.83
C LEU A 40 -5.34 3.30 4.20
N PRO A 41 -6.54 3.71 3.72
CA PRO A 41 -7.44 2.80 3.04
C PRO A 41 -6.84 2.33 1.71
N PHE A 42 -7.24 1.15 1.23
CA PHE A 42 -6.66 0.50 0.06
C PHE A 42 -6.68 1.40 -1.18
N SER A 43 -7.80 2.05 -1.49
CA SER A 43 -7.90 2.91 -2.67
C SER A 43 -6.87 4.06 -2.64
N LYS A 44 -6.58 4.62 -1.45
CA LYS A 44 -5.54 5.66 -1.29
C LYS A 44 -4.12 5.11 -1.23
N ALA A 45 -3.96 3.88 -0.77
CA ALA A 45 -2.67 3.19 -0.85
C ALA A 45 -2.30 2.84 -2.30
N ALA A 46 -3.26 2.38 -3.12
CA ALA A 46 -3.07 2.18 -4.55
C ALA A 46 -2.70 3.48 -5.28
N GLU A 47 -3.42 4.58 -5.00
CA GLU A 47 -3.06 5.91 -5.51
C GLU A 47 -1.63 6.33 -5.10
N LEU A 48 -1.26 6.14 -3.82
CA LEU A 48 0.08 6.48 -3.32
C LEU A 48 1.19 5.64 -3.98
N ALA A 49 0.91 4.36 -4.22
CA ALA A 49 1.80 3.44 -4.92
C ALA A 49 1.92 3.74 -6.43
N GLN A 50 1.09 4.65 -6.96
CA GLN A 50 0.98 4.93 -8.40
C GLN A 50 0.65 3.65 -9.20
N LEU A 51 -0.24 2.82 -8.64
CA LEU A 51 -0.68 1.56 -9.22
C LEU A 51 -2.20 1.54 -9.38
N GLU A 52 -2.66 0.80 -10.38
CA GLU A 52 -4.08 0.48 -10.48
C GLU A 52 -4.50 -0.46 -9.34
N ALA A 53 -5.79 -0.45 -8.99
CA ALA A 53 -6.33 -1.27 -7.90
C ALA A 53 -5.99 -2.77 -8.06
N GLU A 54 -6.00 -3.29 -9.28
CA GLU A 54 -5.64 -4.69 -9.56
C GLU A 54 -4.14 -4.97 -9.34
N GLU A 55 -3.26 -4.04 -9.70
CA GLU A 55 -1.82 -4.19 -9.51
C GLU A 55 -1.46 -4.10 -8.02
N PHE A 56 -2.04 -3.13 -7.31
CA PHE A 56 -1.85 -3.01 -5.86
C PHE A 56 -2.42 -4.22 -5.11
N SER A 57 -3.56 -4.76 -5.57
CA SER A 57 -4.13 -6.01 -5.08
C SER A 57 -3.16 -7.19 -5.17
N LYS A 58 -2.50 -7.35 -6.33
CA LYS A 58 -1.51 -8.40 -6.54
C LYS A 58 -0.30 -8.20 -5.63
N LEU A 59 0.21 -6.98 -5.54
CA LEU A 59 1.35 -6.61 -4.70
C LEU A 59 1.13 -6.93 -3.22
N VAL A 60 -0.04 -6.57 -2.68
CA VAL A 60 -0.45 -6.89 -1.30
C VAL A 60 -0.53 -8.41 -1.09
N GLY A 61 -1.08 -9.14 -2.08
CA GLY A 61 -1.17 -10.60 -2.05
C GLY A 61 0.19 -11.30 -2.08
N GLU A 62 1.12 -10.85 -2.94
CA GLU A 62 2.49 -11.35 -3.04
C GLU A 62 3.28 -11.16 -1.74
N ARG A 63 3.01 -10.07 -1.02
CA ARG A 63 3.62 -9.77 0.28
C ARG A 63 2.99 -10.53 1.46
N GLY A 64 1.96 -11.34 1.20
CA GLY A 64 1.26 -12.10 2.24
C GLY A 64 0.48 -11.22 3.21
N ILE A 65 0.21 -9.97 2.84
CA ILE A 65 -0.52 -9.03 3.68
C ILE A 65 -1.99 -9.42 3.60
N SER A 66 -2.50 -9.94 4.71
CA SER A 66 -3.88 -10.40 4.78
C SER A 66 -4.81 -9.22 4.51
N ARG A 67 -5.50 -9.26 3.36
CA ARG A 67 -6.71 -8.46 3.18
C ARG A 67 -7.66 -8.82 4.30
N ARG A 68 -7.75 -7.97 5.32
CA ARG A 68 -8.69 -8.22 6.41
C ARG A 68 -10.10 -7.95 5.89
N CYS A 69 -10.71 -8.98 5.31
CA CYS A 69 -12.13 -8.97 5.03
C CYS A 69 -12.85 -9.07 6.37
N THR A 70 -13.50 -7.98 6.77
CA THR A 70 -14.34 -8.01 7.96
C THR A 70 -15.66 -8.65 7.56
N LEU A 71 -16.04 -9.72 8.28
CA LEU A 71 -17.36 -10.30 8.14
C LEU A 71 -18.37 -9.31 8.74
N LEU A 72 -19.24 -8.75 7.91
CA LEU A 72 -20.34 -7.92 8.34
C LEU A 72 -21.65 -8.68 8.12
N GLU A 73 -22.46 -8.82 9.17
CA GLU A 73 -23.82 -9.34 9.03
C GLU A 73 -24.75 -8.16 8.75
N LYS A 74 -25.34 -8.14 7.54
CA LYS A 74 -26.30 -7.12 7.13
C LYS A 74 -27.57 -7.82 6.62
N ASN A 75 -28.72 -7.50 7.21
CA ASN A 75 -30.02 -8.08 6.86
C ASN A 75 -30.08 -9.62 6.90
N GLY A 76 -29.41 -10.27 7.86
CA GLY A 76 -29.39 -11.74 7.98
C GLY A 76 -28.53 -12.44 6.92
N GLN A 77 -27.77 -11.70 6.12
CA GLN A 77 -26.85 -12.22 5.14
C GLN A 77 -25.41 -11.93 5.57
N ARG A 78 -24.55 -12.94 5.49
CA ARG A 78 -23.11 -12.80 5.72
C ARG A 78 -22.51 -12.08 4.52
N VAL A 79 -22.08 -10.85 4.71
CA VAL A 79 -21.41 -10.04 3.69
C VAL A 79 -19.96 -9.87 4.09
N TYR A 80 -19.03 -10.32 3.25
CA TYR A 80 -17.63 -9.99 3.43
C TYR A 80 -17.42 -8.57 2.92
N SER A 81 -17.18 -7.61 3.82
CA SER A 81 -16.61 -6.33 3.40
C SER A 81 -15.10 -6.50 3.39
N CYS A 82 -14.58 -6.87 2.23
CA CYS A 82 -13.18 -6.62 1.95
C CYS A 82 -13.09 -5.11 1.65
N SER A 83 -12.26 -4.39 2.40
CA SER A 83 -11.99 -2.98 2.09
C SER A 83 -11.44 -2.93 0.66
N GLU A 84 -12.22 -2.33 -0.25
CA GLU A 84 -11.92 -2.21 -1.68
C GLU A 84 -10.67 -1.41 -1.98
#